data_AF-A0A9X3B2A0-F1
#
_entry.id   AF-A0A9X3B2A0-F1
#
_cell.length_a   1.000
_cell.length_b   1.000
_cell.length_c   1.000
_cell.angle_alpha   90.00
_cell.angle_beta   90.00
_cell.angle_gamma   90.00
#
_symmetry.space_group_name_H-M   'P 1'
#
loop_
_entity.id
_entity.type
_entity.pdbx_description
1 polymer ?
#
loop_
_entity_poly.entity_id
_entity_poly.type
_entity_poly.pdbx_seq_one_letter_code
_entity_poly.pdbx_strand_id
1 'polypeptide(L)'
;MKTRIYIDGYNLYFGCLKGTPHKWLDLISLSERLLARSGERGSVLDEKIGVKFFTAEISEKAASDNTSLNDQRSYHLALHIHCASRLETIKGSYAIDKTKFPCVEKDDKGNEKQPRDSQRVKIWKLEEKQSDVNVAIEAVYDAITEPDLEQVVFVTNDTDIAPALSKIRAYNKLQVRGEVKIGLIVPIKSNDDSRRANKSLSALADWTIHHITDEELAASQLPCRLPAKRSAFKPIGWFKYPDRVHEILEILSDRQVAKSIPAAWNWLSKPLQQVEGLPNLKSLPCDCMDDEVALETIRQHAIAYAKFKKSL
;
A
#
# COMPACT_ATOMS: atom_id res chain seq x y z
N MET A 1 6.78 1.22 24.83
CA MET A 1 6.83 0.02 23.99
C MET A 1 7.40 0.38 22.65
N LYS A 2 8.67 0.05 22.44
CA LYS A 2 9.36 0.10 21.16
C LYS A 2 8.80 -0.99 20.25
N THR A 3 8.21 -0.59 19.13
CA THR A 3 7.39 -1.45 18.28
C THR A 3 7.95 -1.54 16.87
N ARG A 4 7.95 -2.75 16.29
CA ARG A 4 8.22 -2.96 14.87
C ARG A 4 7.03 -3.60 14.17
N ILE A 5 6.68 -3.07 13.01
CA ILE A 5 5.54 -3.54 12.22
C ILE A 5 6.03 -4.26 10.97
N TYR A 6 5.45 -5.42 10.70
CA TYR A 6 5.73 -6.27 9.54
C TYR A 6 4.50 -6.26 8.64
N ILE A 7 4.62 -5.59 7.49
CA ILE A 7 3.51 -5.39 6.56
C ILE A 7 3.63 -6.37 5.41
N ASP A 8 2.66 -7.27 5.31
CA ASP A 8 2.45 -8.11 4.13
C ASP A 8 1.78 -7.26 3.04
N GLY A 9 2.56 -6.87 2.04
CA GLY A 9 2.12 -5.97 0.98
C GLY A 9 1.05 -6.57 0.07
N TYR A 10 1.03 -7.89 -0.12
CA TYR A 10 0.00 -8.54 -0.94
C TYR A 10 -1.31 -8.61 -0.17
N ASN A 11 -1.26 -9.04 1.09
CA ASN A 11 -2.43 -9.08 1.94
C ASN A 11 -3.02 -7.67 2.14
N LEU A 12 -2.16 -6.66 2.35
CA LEU A 12 -2.58 -5.25 2.39
C LEU A 12 -3.25 -4.81 1.08
N TYR A 13 -2.59 -5.05 -0.06
CA TYR A 13 -3.09 -4.60 -1.35
C TYR A 13 -4.43 -5.24 -1.70
N PHE A 14 -4.53 -6.57 -1.68
CA PHE A 14 -5.77 -7.25 -2.02
C PHE A 14 -6.84 -7.11 -0.95
N GLY A 15 -6.43 -6.90 0.30
CA GLY A 15 -7.27 -6.75 1.48
C GLY A 15 -8.07 -5.45 1.49
N CYS A 16 -7.40 -4.30 1.37
CA CYS A 16 -8.07 -3.00 1.49
C CYS A 16 -7.69 -1.95 0.42
N LEU A 17 -6.66 -2.14 -0.40
CA LEU A 17 -6.23 -1.11 -1.37
C LEU A 17 -6.75 -1.33 -2.80
N LYS A 18 -6.89 -2.59 -3.23
CA LYS A 18 -7.30 -2.92 -4.60
C LYS A 18 -8.67 -2.32 -4.90
N GLY A 19 -8.76 -1.62 -6.05
CA GLY A 19 -9.97 -0.93 -6.46
C GLY A 19 -10.26 0.38 -5.71
N THR A 20 -9.30 0.90 -4.94
CA THR A 20 -9.41 2.20 -4.26
C THR A 20 -8.37 3.19 -4.77
N PRO A 21 -8.56 4.51 -4.55
CA PRO A 21 -7.53 5.51 -4.79
C PRO A 21 -6.43 5.54 -3.71
N HIS A 22 -6.53 4.71 -2.66
CA HIS A 22 -5.64 4.76 -1.50
C HIS A 22 -4.38 3.92 -1.64
N LYS A 23 -3.89 3.71 -2.86
CA LYS A 23 -2.68 2.90 -3.13
C LYS A 23 -1.37 3.65 -2.84
N TRP A 24 -1.41 4.99 -2.76
CA TRP A 24 -0.23 5.86 -2.57
C TRP A 24 0.05 6.13 -1.08
N LEU A 25 0.21 5.07 -0.29
CA LEU A 25 0.27 5.15 1.17
C LEU A 25 1.63 5.54 1.74
N ASP A 26 1.61 6.37 2.77
CA ASP A 26 2.69 6.51 3.72
C ASP A 26 2.52 5.41 4.78
N LEU A 27 3.33 4.36 4.66
CA LEU A 27 3.28 3.21 5.56
C LEU A 27 3.77 3.53 6.98
N ILE A 28 4.56 4.60 7.17
CA ILE A 28 4.94 5.07 8.51
C ILE A 28 3.73 5.76 9.15
N SER A 29 3.14 6.73 8.46
CA SER A 29 1.95 7.46 8.95
C SER A 29 0.78 6.52 9.25
N LEU A 30 0.50 5.56 8.36
CA LEU A 30 -0.54 4.55 8.57
C LEU A 30 -0.25 3.70 9.82
N SER A 31 1.01 3.25 9.97
CA SER A 31 1.45 2.46 11.12
C SER A 31 1.26 3.21 12.44
N GLU A 32 1.66 4.48 12.51
CA GLU A 32 1.50 5.31 13.71
C GLU A 32 0.03 5.51 14.09
N ARG A 33 -0.85 5.74 13.11
CA ARG A 33 -2.30 5.85 13.34
C ARG A 33 -2.89 4.54 13.89
N LEU A 34 -2.50 3.41 13.30
CA LEU A 34 -2.98 2.09 13.73
C LEU A 34 -2.47 1.75 15.15
N LEU A 35 -1.22 2.07 15.48
CA LEU A 35 -0.72 1.90 16.85
C LEU A 35 -1.50 2.76 17.84
N ALA A 36 -1.81 4.02 17.50
CA ALA A 36 -2.63 4.87 18.34
C ALA A 36 -4.04 4.29 18.59
N ARG A 37 -4.64 3.63 17.57
CA ARG A 37 -5.95 2.99 17.68
C ARG A 37 -5.93 1.64 18.40
N SER A 38 -4.77 0.97 18.49
CA SER A 38 -4.66 -0.35 19.13
C SER A 38 -5.06 -0.36 20.62
N GLY A 39 -5.03 0.79 21.28
CA GLY A 39 -5.28 0.92 22.73
C GLY A 39 -4.07 0.62 23.61
N GLU A 40 -2.96 0.19 23.01
CA GLU A 40 -1.69 -0.07 23.70
C GLU A 40 -0.94 1.23 23.99
N ARG A 41 -1.10 1.75 25.21
CA ARG A 41 -0.50 3.02 25.64
C ARG A 41 1.01 2.98 25.55
N GLY A 42 1.60 4.02 24.94
CA GLY A 42 3.04 4.16 24.81
C GLY A 42 3.68 3.22 23.77
N SER A 43 2.88 2.59 22.90
CA SER A 43 3.39 1.94 21.69
C SER A 43 3.87 3.00 20.69
N VAL A 44 5.14 2.94 20.32
CA VAL A 44 5.79 3.83 19.36
C VAL A 44 6.67 3.02 18.43
N LEU A 45 6.64 3.36 17.14
CA LEU A 45 7.52 2.75 16.15
C LEU A 45 9.00 2.94 16.53
N ASP A 46 9.79 1.88 16.39
CA ASP A 46 11.25 1.94 16.50
C ASP A 46 11.83 3.10 15.67
N GLU A 47 12.75 3.84 16.27
CA GLU A 47 13.41 5.00 15.66
C GLU A 47 14.36 4.58 14.52
N LYS A 48 14.91 3.36 14.56
CA LYS A 48 15.79 2.83 13.51
C LYS A 48 14.97 2.23 12.37
N ILE A 49 14.32 1.11 12.61
CA ILE A 49 13.47 0.43 11.62
C ILE A 49 12.14 0.12 12.29
N GLY A 50 11.19 1.03 12.11
CA GLY A 50 9.83 0.91 12.65
C GLY A 50 8.95 0.00 11.80
N VAL A 51 9.17 -0.01 10.47
CA VAL A 51 8.33 -0.76 9.54
C VAL A 51 9.21 -1.60 8.60
N LYS A 52 8.90 -2.88 8.48
CA LYS A 52 9.40 -3.78 7.43
C LYS A 52 8.26 -4.09 6.48
N PHE A 53 8.40 -3.67 5.22
CA PHE A 53 7.40 -3.84 4.18
C PHE A 53 7.82 -4.96 3.22
N PHE A 54 7.02 -6.01 3.14
CA PHE A 54 7.29 -7.21 2.36
C PHE A 54 6.45 -7.21 1.09
N THR A 55 7.09 -7.36 -0.06
CA THR A 55 6.40 -7.29 -1.36
C THR A 55 7.21 -7.98 -2.44
N ALA A 56 6.61 -8.31 -3.58
CA ALA A 56 7.31 -8.72 -4.79
C ALA A 56 7.14 -7.68 -5.90
N GLU A 57 8.17 -7.53 -6.73
CA GLU A 57 8.07 -6.70 -7.93
C GLU A 57 7.10 -7.36 -8.93
N ILE A 58 6.14 -6.58 -9.43
CA ILE A 58 5.15 -7.07 -10.40
C ILE A 58 5.90 -7.52 -11.65
N SER A 59 5.62 -8.73 -12.12
CA SER A 59 6.19 -9.19 -13.38
C SER A 59 5.49 -8.51 -14.56
N GLU A 60 6.26 -7.96 -15.50
CA GLU A 60 5.73 -7.38 -16.76
C GLU A 60 4.83 -8.37 -17.51
N LYS A 61 5.15 -9.66 -17.47
CA LYS A 61 4.39 -10.73 -18.15
C LYS A 61 3.05 -11.05 -17.47
N ALA A 62 2.89 -10.66 -16.21
CA ALA A 62 1.72 -10.94 -15.38
C ALA A 62 0.92 -9.68 -15.03
N ALA A 63 1.40 -8.51 -15.47
CA ALA A 63 0.76 -7.24 -15.17
C ALA A 63 -0.65 -7.21 -15.78
N SER A 64 -1.64 -6.80 -14.99
CA SER A 64 -3.04 -6.70 -15.44
C SER A 64 -3.25 -5.52 -16.40
N ASP A 65 -2.39 -4.51 -16.32
CA ASP A 65 -2.33 -3.38 -17.24
C ASP A 65 -0.86 -3.02 -17.55
N ASN A 66 -0.66 -2.22 -18.60
CA ASN A 66 0.69 -1.83 -19.05
C ASN A 66 1.40 -0.83 -18.10
N THR A 67 0.70 -0.27 -17.12
CA THR A 67 1.24 0.76 -16.20
C THR A 67 1.61 0.21 -14.83
N SER A 68 1.06 -0.93 -14.42
CA SER A 68 1.16 -1.52 -13.06
C SER A 68 2.60 -1.59 -12.55
N LEU A 69 3.54 -2.04 -13.38
CA LEU A 69 4.94 -2.11 -12.97
C LEU A 69 5.55 -0.73 -12.72
N ASN A 70 5.29 0.22 -13.62
CA ASN A 70 5.80 1.58 -13.47
C ASN A 70 5.16 2.30 -12.29
N ASP A 71 3.88 2.05 -12.04
CA ASP A 71 3.14 2.57 -10.88
C ASP A 71 3.73 2.03 -9.57
N GLN A 72 3.97 0.72 -9.49
CA GLN A 72 4.60 0.10 -8.33
C GLN A 72 6.04 0.61 -8.13
N ARG A 73 6.82 0.73 -9.21
CA ARG A 73 8.18 1.30 -9.14
C ARG A 73 8.16 2.75 -8.66
N SER A 74 7.19 3.55 -9.10
CA SER A 74 7.00 4.92 -8.60
C SER A 74 6.69 4.90 -7.10
N TYR A 75 5.84 3.99 -6.64
CA TYR A 75 5.49 3.84 -5.23
C TYR A 75 6.67 3.39 -4.36
N HIS A 76 7.45 2.40 -4.79
CA HIS A 76 8.64 1.98 -4.06
C HIS A 76 9.70 3.09 -4.01
N LEU A 77 9.85 3.87 -5.09
CA LEU A 77 10.71 5.05 -5.09
C LEU A 77 10.19 6.11 -4.12
N ALA A 78 8.88 6.32 -4.04
CA ALA A 78 8.25 7.25 -3.12
C ALA A 78 8.49 6.86 -1.64
N LEU A 79 8.29 5.59 -1.31
CA LEU A 79 8.61 5.05 0.02
C LEU A 79 10.11 5.23 0.35
N HIS A 80 11.00 5.00 -0.63
CA HIS A 80 12.42 5.22 -0.43
C HIS A 80 12.76 6.70 -0.18
N ILE A 81 12.14 7.63 -0.91
CA ILE A 81 12.40 9.07 -0.73
C ILE A 81 11.84 9.56 0.62
N HIS A 82 10.65 9.11 1.02
CA HIS A 82 9.92 9.68 2.15
C HIS A 82 10.15 8.94 3.47
N CYS A 83 10.34 7.62 3.43
CA CYS A 83 10.26 6.76 4.61
C CYS A 83 11.56 5.98 4.91
N ALA A 84 12.60 6.04 4.06
CA ALA A 84 13.76 5.13 4.16
C ALA A 84 14.55 5.21 5.47
N SER A 85 14.40 6.27 6.27
CA SER A 85 15.03 6.35 7.59
C SER A 85 14.39 5.45 8.63
N ARG A 86 13.15 4.98 8.41
CA ARG A 86 12.37 4.18 9.36
C ARG A 86 11.67 2.97 8.74
N LEU A 87 11.71 2.86 7.41
CA LEU A 87 11.09 1.79 6.64
C LEU A 87 12.13 1.03 5.84
N GLU A 88 12.10 -0.28 5.97
CA GLU A 88 12.84 -1.23 5.14
C GLU A 88 11.89 -1.94 4.19
N THR A 89 12.24 -2.05 2.91
CA THR A 89 11.47 -2.82 1.91
C THR A 89 12.20 -4.10 1.57
N ILE A 90 11.56 -5.24 1.83
CA ILE A 90 12.12 -6.58 1.63
C ILE A 90 11.40 -7.22 0.45
N LYS A 91 12.15 -7.45 -0.64
CA LYS A 91 11.58 -7.97 -1.88
C LYS A 91 11.61 -9.51 -1.93
N GLY A 92 10.44 -10.12 -2.10
CA GLY A 92 10.30 -11.49 -2.57
C GLY A 92 10.47 -11.60 -4.08
N SER A 93 9.96 -12.69 -4.66
CA SER A 93 10.00 -12.92 -6.11
C SER A 93 8.63 -13.32 -6.65
N TYR A 94 8.45 -13.18 -7.97
CA TYR A 94 7.22 -13.56 -8.66
C TYR A 94 7.50 -14.75 -9.58
N ALA A 95 6.81 -15.86 -9.36
CA ALA A 95 6.90 -17.05 -10.20
C ALA A 95 5.77 -17.07 -11.23
N ILE A 96 6.12 -17.34 -12.49
CA ILE A 96 5.19 -17.50 -13.61
C ILE A 96 5.42 -18.86 -14.23
N ASP A 97 4.56 -19.81 -13.89
CA ASP A 97 4.69 -21.19 -14.32
C ASP A 97 3.57 -21.61 -15.25
N LYS A 98 3.91 -22.40 -16.29
CA LYS A 98 2.91 -23.11 -17.09
C LYS A 98 2.62 -24.45 -16.42
N THR A 99 1.42 -24.61 -15.87
CA THR A 99 1.05 -25.82 -15.12
C THR A 99 -0.32 -26.35 -15.53
N LYS A 100 -0.67 -27.57 -15.11
CA LYS A 100 -1.96 -28.21 -15.39
C LYS A 100 -2.79 -28.34 -14.11
N PHE A 101 -3.89 -27.60 -14.01
CA PHE A 101 -4.82 -27.65 -12.89
C PHE A 101 -6.15 -28.30 -13.28
N PRO A 102 -6.81 -29.01 -12.34
CA PRO A 102 -8.13 -29.59 -12.59
C PRO A 102 -9.18 -28.49 -12.82
N CYS A 103 -10.05 -28.70 -13.82
CA CYS A 103 -11.18 -27.82 -14.09
C CYS A 103 -12.30 -28.04 -13.07
N VAL A 104 -13.08 -26.98 -12.79
CA VAL A 104 -14.32 -27.08 -12.03
C VAL A 104 -15.42 -27.48 -13.01
N GLU A 105 -15.88 -28.72 -12.92
CA GLU A 105 -16.85 -29.30 -13.85
C GLU A 105 -17.85 -30.20 -13.12
N LYS A 106 -18.99 -30.48 -13.77
CA LYS A 106 -20.04 -31.34 -13.22
C LYS A 106 -20.02 -32.72 -13.88
N ASP A 107 -20.41 -33.74 -13.13
CA ASP A 107 -20.70 -35.08 -13.66
C ASP A 107 -22.02 -35.11 -14.44
N ASP A 108 -22.33 -36.26 -15.05
CA ASP A 108 -23.56 -36.46 -15.83
C ASP A 108 -24.85 -36.31 -14.98
N LYS A 109 -24.72 -36.29 -13.65
CA LYS A 109 -25.82 -36.10 -12.70
C LYS A 109 -25.90 -34.65 -12.19
N GLY A 110 -25.02 -33.77 -12.65
CA GLY A 110 -24.99 -32.35 -12.29
C GLY A 110 -24.25 -32.02 -10.98
N ASN A 111 -23.53 -32.99 -10.37
CA ASN A 111 -22.72 -32.77 -9.18
C ASN A 111 -21.30 -32.32 -9.54
N GLU A 112 -20.70 -31.44 -8.75
CA GLU A 112 -19.30 -31.03 -8.98
C GLU A 112 -18.34 -32.22 -8.81
N LYS A 113 -17.50 -32.47 -9.82
CA LYS A 113 -16.49 -33.54 -9.78
C LYS A 113 -15.41 -33.19 -8.77
N GLN A 114 -14.83 -34.22 -8.13
CA GLN A 114 -13.65 -34.00 -7.31
C GLN A 114 -12.44 -33.64 -8.20
N PRO A 115 -11.49 -32.81 -7.72
CA PRO A 115 -10.34 -32.38 -8.52
C PRO A 115 -9.51 -33.52 -9.14
N ARG A 116 -9.50 -34.71 -8.52
CA ARG A 116 -8.81 -35.90 -9.05
C ARG A 116 -9.48 -36.52 -10.28
N ASP A 117 -10.78 -36.31 -10.43
CA ASP A 117 -11.63 -36.89 -11.48
C ASP A 117 -11.90 -35.87 -12.60
N SER A 118 -11.43 -34.62 -12.43
CA SER A 118 -11.60 -33.56 -13.41
C SER A 118 -10.53 -33.58 -14.51
N GLN A 119 -10.92 -33.14 -15.70
CA GLN A 119 -10.00 -32.81 -16.78
C GLN A 119 -9.02 -31.72 -16.32
N ARG A 120 -7.74 -31.90 -16.64
CA ARG A 120 -6.71 -30.91 -16.32
C ARG A 120 -6.46 -29.97 -17.49
N VAL A 121 -6.58 -28.67 -17.24
CA VAL A 121 -6.35 -27.60 -18.22
C VAL A 121 -5.02 -26.91 -17.97
N LYS A 122 -4.37 -26.46 -19.04
CA LYS A 122 -3.09 -25.75 -18.95
C LYS A 122 -3.36 -24.28 -18.60
N ILE A 123 -2.77 -23.82 -17.51
CA ILE A 123 -2.92 -22.44 -17.01
C ILE A 123 -1.55 -21.79 -16.84
N TRP A 124 -1.56 -20.46 -16.82
CA TRP A 124 -0.47 -19.67 -16.24
C TRP A 124 -0.76 -19.52 -14.75
N LYS A 125 0.11 -20.09 -13.91
CA LYS A 125 0.05 -19.91 -12.47
C LYS A 125 0.98 -18.77 -12.09
N LEU A 126 0.39 -17.75 -11.50
CA LEU A 126 1.04 -16.53 -11.05
C LEU A 126 1.09 -16.58 -9.53
N GLU A 127 2.29 -16.63 -8.96
CA GLU A 127 2.46 -16.73 -7.51
C GLU A 127 3.54 -15.79 -7.02
N GLU A 128 3.23 -15.03 -5.98
CA GLU A 128 4.26 -14.43 -5.14
C GLU A 128 4.97 -15.54 -4.36
N LYS A 129 6.28 -15.40 -4.19
CA LYS A 129 7.14 -16.33 -3.49
C LYS A 129 7.94 -15.58 -2.44
N GLN A 130 8.18 -16.27 -1.32
CA GLN A 130 9.07 -15.88 -0.23
C GLN A 130 8.60 -14.72 0.65
N SER A 131 7.59 -13.93 0.26
CA SER A 131 7.15 -12.77 1.06
C SER A 131 6.67 -13.19 2.45
N ASP A 132 5.77 -14.15 2.54
CA ASP A 132 5.20 -14.71 3.77
C ASP A 132 6.27 -15.42 4.62
N VAL A 133 7.22 -16.12 3.98
CA VAL A 133 8.40 -16.70 4.65
C VAL A 133 9.31 -15.61 5.23
N ASN A 134 9.55 -14.53 4.49
CA ASN A 134 10.38 -13.43 4.95
C ASN A 134 9.72 -12.69 6.12
N VAL A 135 8.40 -12.45 6.08
CA VAL A 135 7.64 -11.88 7.22
C VAL A 135 7.87 -12.73 8.48
N ALA A 136 7.74 -14.05 8.35
CA ALA A 136 7.93 -14.99 9.47
C ALA A 136 9.34 -14.95 10.05
N ILE A 137 10.35 -15.06 9.18
CA ILE A 137 11.76 -15.15 9.58
C ILE A 137 12.21 -13.83 10.22
N GLU A 138 11.94 -12.70 9.57
CA GLU A 138 12.34 -11.38 10.08
C GLU A 138 11.70 -11.07 11.43
N ALA A 139 10.41 -11.36 11.60
CA ALA A 139 9.72 -11.08 12.86
C ALA A 139 10.23 -11.93 14.03
N VAL A 140 10.48 -13.23 13.79
CA VAL A 140 11.04 -14.12 14.82
C VAL A 140 12.50 -13.76 15.11
N TYR A 141 13.28 -13.46 14.07
CA TYR A 141 14.68 -13.06 14.22
C TYR A 141 14.77 -11.80 15.08
N ASP A 142 14.06 -10.74 14.70
CA ASP A 142 14.03 -9.47 15.43
C ASP A 142 13.56 -9.63 16.88
N ALA A 143 12.51 -10.42 17.13
CA ALA A 143 12.03 -10.68 18.49
C ALA A 143 13.10 -11.35 19.39
N ILE A 144 13.98 -12.16 18.79
CA ILE A 144 15.05 -12.87 19.51
C ILE A 144 16.31 -12.00 19.64
N THR A 145 16.69 -11.26 18.60
CA THR A 145 18.00 -10.60 18.51
C THR A 145 18.00 -9.14 18.95
N GLU A 146 16.86 -8.46 18.97
CA GLU A 146 16.76 -7.05 19.33
C GLU A 146 16.30 -6.87 20.78
N PRO A 147 17.19 -6.77 21.78
CA PRO A 147 16.85 -6.83 23.22
C PRO A 147 15.93 -5.71 23.70
N ASP A 148 15.86 -4.60 22.97
CA ASP A 148 15.01 -3.45 23.30
C ASP A 148 13.64 -3.49 22.58
N LEU A 149 13.40 -4.46 21.69
CA LEU A 149 12.14 -4.55 20.94
C LEU A 149 11.02 -5.11 21.83
N GLU A 150 10.07 -4.28 22.25
CA GLU A 150 9.02 -4.65 23.20
C GLU A 150 7.76 -5.19 22.52
N GLN A 151 7.56 -4.88 21.24
CA GLN A 151 6.37 -5.29 20.50
C GLN A 151 6.67 -5.55 19.02
N VAL A 152 6.06 -6.62 18.50
CA VAL A 152 5.96 -6.90 17.07
C VAL A 152 4.50 -6.80 16.63
N VAL A 153 4.24 -6.22 15.46
CA VAL A 153 2.88 -6.11 14.92
C VAL A 153 2.85 -6.64 13.50
N PHE A 154 1.94 -7.57 13.23
CA PHE A 154 1.75 -8.13 11.90
C PHE A 154 0.58 -7.46 11.20
N VAL A 155 0.77 -6.95 9.99
CA VAL A 155 -0.31 -6.47 9.12
C VAL A 155 -0.57 -7.52 8.06
N THR A 156 -1.43 -8.50 8.39
CA THR A 156 -1.81 -9.60 7.50
C THR A 156 -3.08 -10.30 8.02
N ASN A 157 -3.79 -10.99 7.14
CA ASN A 157 -4.83 -11.96 7.46
C ASN A 157 -4.47 -13.38 6.99
N ASP A 158 -3.21 -13.60 6.60
CA ASP A 158 -2.73 -14.91 6.19
C ASP A 158 -2.44 -15.79 7.41
N THR A 159 -3.01 -16.99 7.45
CA THR A 159 -2.80 -17.94 8.53
C THR A 159 -1.42 -18.59 8.51
N ASP A 160 -0.72 -18.53 7.39
CA ASP A 160 0.60 -19.15 7.25
C ASP A 160 1.66 -18.50 8.16
N ILE A 161 1.37 -17.30 8.72
CA ILE A 161 2.21 -16.64 9.72
C ILE A 161 2.02 -17.16 11.16
N ALA A 162 0.97 -17.93 11.44
CA ALA A 162 0.66 -18.44 12.79
C ALA A 162 1.84 -19.20 13.48
N PRO A 163 2.68 -19.98 12.78
CA PRO A 163 3.87 -20.57 13.35
C PRO A 163 4.86 -19.54 13.90
N ALA A 164 5.02 -18.38 13.24
CA ALA A 164 5.90 -17.31 13.70
C ALA A 164 5.42 -16.73 15.04
N LEU A 165 4.13 -16.38 15.15
CA LEU A 165 3.54 -15.89 16.41
C LEU A 165 3.69 -16.93 17.52
N SER A 166 3.46 -18.21 17.20
CA SER A 166 3.62 -19.31 18.16
C SER A 166 5.07 -19.43 18.66
N LYS A 167 6.07 -19.20 17.80
CA LYS A 167 7.49 -19.21 18.19
C LYS A 167 7.86 -18.01 19.08
N ILE A 168 7.33 -16.82 18.79
CA ILE A 168 7.55 -15.64 19.64
C ILE A 168 6.95 -15.87 21.04
N ARG A 169 5.73 -16.43 21.13
CA ARG A 169 5.13 -16.81 22.43
C ARG A 169 5.94 -17.89 23.15
N ALA A 170 6.45 -18.89 22.42
CA ALA A 170 7.30 -19.91 23.02
C ALA A 170 8.61 -19.31 23.55
N TYR A 171 9.20 -18.35 22.83
CA TYR A 171 10.38 -17.61 23.27
C TYR A 171 10.10 -16.76 24.52
N ASN A 172 8.96 -16.05 24.58
CA ASN A 172 8.55 -15.30 25.78
C ASN A 172 8.49 -16.20 27.04
N LYS A 173 8.04 -17.46 26.89
CA LYS A 173 8.00 -18.44 28.00
C LYS A 173 9.38 -18.86 28.53
N LEU A 174 10.44 -18.69 27.74
CA LEU A 174 11.80 -18.96 28.19
C LEU A 174 12.32 -17.87 29.15
N GLN A 175 11.66 -16.71 29.20
CA GLN A 175 12.00 -15.60 30.10
C GLN A 175 13.47 -15.14 29.99
N VAL A 176 14.07 -15.31 28.81
CA VAL A 176 15.47 -14.89 28.54
C VAL A 176 15.60 -13.36 28.55
N ARG A 177 14.51 -12.66 28.25
CA ARG A 177 14.37 -11.19 28.28
C ARG A 177 12.92 -10.82 28.59
N GLY A 178 12.63 -9.52 28.64
CA GLY A 178 11.27 -8.99 28.75
C GLY A 178 10.35 -9.53 27.64
N GLU A 179 9.07 -9.70 27.95
CA GLU A 179 8.07 -10.23 27.04
C GLU A 179 7.91 -9.34 25.80
N VAL A 180 7.96 -9.95 24.61
CA VAL A 180 7.65 -9.27 23.34
C VAL A 180 6.16 -9.42 23.06
N LYS A 181 5.42 -8.32 23.14
CA LYS A 181 3.98 -8.30 22.79
C LYS A 181 3.77 -8.52 21.29
N ILE A 182 2.67 -9.18 20.94
CA ILE A 182 2.26 -9.50 19.58
C ILE A 182 0.97 -8.75 19.25
N GLY A 183 1.04 -7.81 18.31
CA GLY A 183 -0.12 -7.17 17.70
C GLY A 183 -0.49 -7.79 16.37
N LEU A 184 -1.78 -7.78 16.04
CA LEU A 184 -2.29 -8.18 14.73
C LEU A 184 -3.18 -7.08 14.15
N ILE A 185 -2.94 -6.71 12.90
CA ILE A 185 -3.79 -5.80 12.13
C ILE A 185 -4.24 -6.56 10.90
N VAL A 186 -5.55 -6.74 10.78
CA VAL A 186 -6.17 -7.43 9.66
C VAL A 186 -6.49 -6.39 8.57
N PRO A 187 -5.82 -6.41 7.42
CA PRO A 187 -5.96 -5.36 6.41
C PRO A 187 -7.20 -5.58 5.53
N ILE A 188 -8.38 -5.63 6.14
CA ILE A 188 -9.66 -5.67 5.43
C ILE A 188 -10.37 -4.33 5.57
N LYS A 189 -11.25 -4.02 4.62
CA LYS A 189 -12.12 -2.84 4.73
C LYS A 189 -13.19 -3.06 5.79
N SER A 190 -13.59 -1.98 6.46
CA SER A 190 -14.65 -2.01 7.48
C SER A 190 -16.02 -2.43 6.95
N ASN A 191 -16.27 -2.29 5.64
CA ASN A 191 -17.53 -2.58 4.96
C ASN A 191 -17.52 -3.91 4.16
N ASP A 192 -16.47 -4.73 4.30
CA ASP A 192 -16.36 -6.00 3.57
C ASP A 192 -16.80 -7.18 4.46
N ASP A 193 -18.11 -7.49 4.43
CA ASP A 193 -18.69 -8.62 5.17
C ASP A 193 -18.22 -10.00 4.66
N SER A 194 -17.62 -10.04 3.46
CA SER A 194 -17.17 -11.28 2.82
C SER A 194 -15.85 -11.79 3.40
N ARG A 195 -15.05 -10.90 4.00
CA ARG A 195 -13.77 -11.24 4.62
C ARG A 195 -13.86 -11.05 6.12
N ARG A 196 -13.35 -12.02 6.87
CA ARG A 196 -13.33 -11.97 8.34
C ARG A 196 -11.92 -12.19 8.84
N ALA A 197 -11.61 -11.53 9.95
CA ALA A 197 -10.40 -11.80 10.70
C ALA A 197 -10.32 -13.28 11.06
N ASN A 198 -9.18 -13.90 10.83
CA ASN A 198 -9.01 -15.29 11.20
C ASN A 198 -8.95 -15.45 12.73
N LYS A 199 -9.89 -16.21 13.30
CA LYS A 199 -9.99 -16.42 14.75
C LYS A 199 -8.76 -17.12 15.33
N SER A 200 -8.16 -18.07 14.63
CA SER A 200 -6.99 -18.79 15.14
C SER A 200 -5.78 -17.87 15.20
N LEU A 201 -5.60 -17.00 14.20
CA LEU A 201 -4.53 -16.02 14.17
C LEU A 201 -4.71 -14.95 15.25
N SER A 202 -5.94 -14.44 15.42
CA SER A 202 -6.27 -13.45 16.44
C SER A 202 -6.02 -13.98 17.86
N ALA A 203 -6.28 -15.27 18.11
CA ALA A 203 -6.03 -15.90 19.42
C ALA A 203 -4.53 -16.01 19.78
N LEU A 204 -3.63 -15.87 18.80
CA LEU A 204 -2.19 -15.86 19.02
C LEU A 204 -1.64 -14.46 19.32
N ALA A 205 -2.38 -13.40 19.03
CA ALA A 205 -2.00 -12.02 19.30
C ALA A 205 -2.54 -11.55 20.67
N ASP A 206 -1.84 -10.60 21.28
CA ASP A 206 -2.25 -9.96 22.54
C ASP A 206 -3.36 -8.92 22.31
N TRP A 207 -3.39 -8.34 21.10
CA TRP A 207 -4.45 -7.44 20.65
C TRP A 207 -4.65 -7.57 19.14
N THR A 208 -5.82 -7.19 18.64
CA THR A 208 -6.14 -7.24 17.21
C THR A 208 -6.93 -6.02 16.77
N ILE A 209 -6.51 -5.40 15.68
CA ILE A 209 -7.30 -4.47 14.88
C ILE A 209 -7.93 -5.25 13.73
N HIS A 210 -9.26 -5.28 13.67
CA HIS A 210 -9.98 -6.15 12.75
C HIS A 210 -10.19 -5.58 11.34
N HIS A 211 -9.94 -4.29 11.12
CA HIS A 211 -10.09 -3.63 9.82
C HIS A 211 -9.28 -2.34 9.78
N ILE A 212 -8.98 -1.86 8.58
CA ILE A 212 -8.44 -0.51 8.32
C ILE A 212 -9.55 0.33 7.70
N THR A 213 -9.76 1.54 8.22
CA THR A 213 -10.82 2.45 7.76
C THR A 213 -10.38 3.27 6.54
N ASP A 214 -11.34 3.71 5.73
CA ASP A 214 -11.05 4.59 4.59
C ASP A 214 -10.50 5.95 5.07
N GLU A 215 -10.91 6.44 6.24
CA GLU A 215 -10.38 7.65 6.85
C GLU A 215 -8.89 7.51 7.21
N GLU A 216 -8.47 6.38 7.78
CA GLU A 216 -7.06 6.10 8.08
C GLU A 216 -6.22 6.00 6.80
N LEU A 217 -6.76 5.35 5.77
CA LEU A 217 -6.11 5.23 4.46
C LEU A 217 -5.97 6.59 3.79
N ALA A 218 -7.02 7.41 3.79
CA ALA A 218 -7.03 8.75 3.21
C ALA A 218 -6.08 9.70 3.96
N ALA A 219 -6.05 9.64 5.30
CA ALA A 219 -5.17 10.46 6.13
C ALA A 219 -3.69 10.04 6.06
N SER A 220 -3.38 8.88 5.48
CA SER A 220 -2.03 8.34 5.39
C SER A 220 -1.54 8.26 3.94
N GLN A 221 -1.97 9.17 3.07
CA GLN A 221 -1.44 9.25 1.70
C GLN A 221 -0.13 10.04 1.67
N LEU A 222 0.82 9.59 0.84
CA LEU A 222 2.03 10.35 0.53
C LEU A 222 1.68 11.61 -0.28
N PRO A 223 2.53 12.66 -0.24
CA PRO A 223 2.42 13.78 -1.16
C PRO A 223 2.39 13.31 -2.64
N CYS A 224 1.58 13.96 -3.48
CA CYS A 224 1.44 13.60 -4.90
C CYS A 224 2.76 13.69 -5.69
N ARG A 225 3.71 14.51 -5.22
CA ARG A 225 5.08 14.61 -5.74
C ARG A 225 6.07 14.54 -4.59
N LEU A 226 7.06 13.67 -4.74
CA LEU A 226 8.21 13.59 -3.83
C LEU A 226 9.47 14.02 -4.59
N PRO A 227 10.01 15.23 -4.30
CA PRO A 227 11.17 15.76 -5.00
C PRO A 227 12.46 15.06 -4.56
N ALA A 228 13.21 14.56 -5.54
CA ALA A 228 14.56 14.02 -5.38
C ALA A 228 15.31 14.09 -6.73
N LYS A 229 16.57 13.63 -6.78
CA LYS A 229 17.33 13.51 -8.04
C LYS A 229 16.52 12.81 -9.14
N ARG A 230 15.79 11.75 -8.76
CA ARG A 230 14.69 11.18 -9.53
C ARG A 230 13.42 11.33 -8.69
N SER A 231 12.53 12.23 -9.10
CA SER A 231 11.28 12.45 -8.37
C SER A 231 10.30 11.28 -8.56
N ALA A 232 9.49 11.02 -7.53
CA ALA A 232 8.36 10.10 -7.61
C ALA A 232 7.04 10.88 -7.71
N PHE A 233 6.09 10.34 -8.47
CA PHE A 233 4.78 10.95 -8.67
C PHE A 233 3.68 9.92 -8.43
N LYS A 234 2.60 10.34 -7.78
CA LYS A 234 1.39 9.51 -7.63
C LYS A 234 0.88 9.13 -9.03
N PRO A 235 0.71 7.84 -9.34
CA PRO A 235 0.18 7.41 -10.63
C PRO A 235 -1.22 7.96 -10.90
N ILE A 236 -1.50 8.32 -12.16
CA ILE A 236 -2.79 8.93 -12.55
C ILE A 236 -3.96 7.99 -12.22
N GLY A 237 -3.82 6.69 -12.51
CA GLY A 237 -4.85 5.68 -12.19
C GLY A 237 -5.04 5.39 -10.70
N TRP A 238 -4.35 6.12 -9.82
CA TRP A 238 -4.47 5.99 -8.37
C TRP A 238 -5.18 7.21 -7.75
N PHE A 239 -5.62 8.18 -8.56
CA PHE A 239 -6.56 9.22 -8.13
C PHE A 239 -8.00 8.72 -8.23
N LYS A 240 -8.91 9.34 -7.46
CA LYS A 240 -10.35 9.10 -7.48
C LYS A 240 -10.97 9.52 -8.82
N TYR A 241 -10.42 10.56 -9.46
CA TYR A 241 -10.88 11.11 -10.74
C TYR A 241 -9.76 11.11 -11.80
N PRO A 242 -9.29 9.93 -12.25
CA PRO A 242 -8.08 9.81 -13.07
C PRO A 242 -8.15 10.59 -14.39
N ASP A 243 -9.30 10.60 -15.07
CA ASP A 243 -9.46 11.30 -16.36
C ASP A 243 -9.34 12.82 -16.21
N ARG A 244 -9.88 13.40 -15.13
CA ARG A 244 -9.78 14.83 -14.84
C ARG A 244 -8.35 15.23 -14.47
N VAL A 245 -7.66 14.38 -13.70
CA VAL A 245 -6.24 14.59 -13.39
C VAL A 245 -5.39 14.50 -14.66
N HIS A 246 -5.68 13.55 -15.54
CA HIS A 246 -5.00 13.41 -16.82
C HIS A 246 -5.15 14.68 -17.67
N GLU A 247 -6.38 15.20 -17.83
CA GLU A 247 -6.66 16.43 -18.57
C GLU A 247 -5.85 17.63 -18.05
N ILE A 248 -5.83 17.83 -16.73
CA ILE A 248 -5.05 18.91 -16.09
C ILE A 248 -3.55 18.76 -16.40
N LEU A 249 -3.01 17.55 -16.26
CA LEU A 249 -1.60 17.29 -16.51
C LEU A 249 -1.24 17.45 -18.00
N GLU A 250 -2.14 17.07 -18.91
CA GLU A 250 -1.97 17.27 -20.35
C GLU A 250 -1.87 18.76 -20.70
N ILE A 251 -2.80 19.58 -20.19
CA ILE A 251 -2.79 21.04 -20.38
C ILE A 251 -1.49 21.65 -19.87
N LEU A 252 -1.09 21.30 -18.64
CA LEU A 252 0.07 21.91 -18.00
C LEU A 252 1.39 21.45 -18.62
N SER A 253 1.50 20.17 -19.00
CA SER A 253 2.75 19.60 -19.51
C SER A 253 3.04 19.90 -20.98
N ASP A 254 2.12 20.54 -21.70
CA ASP A 254 2.29 21.05 -23.05
C ASP A 254 3.62 21.81 -23.22
N ARG A 255 4.28 21.60 -24.36
CA ARG A 255 5.61 22.15 -24.71
C ARG A 255 5.66 23.69 -24.69
N GLN A 256 4.52 24.36 -24.89
CA GLN A 256 4.40 25.81 -24.85
C GLN A 256 3.96 26.33 -23.47
N VAL A 257 3.63 25.44 -22.52
CA VAL A 257 3.09 25.81 -21.19
C VAL A 257 4.14 25.58 -20.09
N ALA A 258 4.17 24.40 -19.45
CA ALA A 258 5.19 24.04 -18.47
C ALA A 258 6.26 23.08 -19.03
N LYS A 259 6.11 22.60 -20.27
CA LYS A 259 7.08 21.81 -21.04
C LYS A 259 7.24 20.35 -20.65
N SER A 260 6.82 19.92 -19.46
CA SER A 260 6.99 18.55 -18.98
C SER A 260 6.08 18.21 -17.80
N ILE A 261 5.89 16.91 -17.53
CA ILE A 261 5.15 16.42 -16.37
C ILE A 261 5.77 16.85 -15.03
N PRO A 262 7.09 16.77 -14.80
CA PRO A 262 7.70 17.30 -13.58
C PRO A 262 7.44 18.80 -13.36
N ALA A 263 7.45 19.58 -14.43
CA ALA A 263 7.17 21.01 -14.36
C ALA A 263 5.67 21.30 -14.13
N ALA A 264 4.77 20.49 -14.69
CA ALA A 264 3.34 20.54 -14.38
C ALA A 264 3.09 20.27 -12.89
N TRP A 265 3.67 19.22 -12.33
CA TRP A 265 3.59 18.96 -10.89
C TRP A 265 4.24 20.07 -10.05
N ASN A 266 5.32 20.70 -10.52
CA ASN A 266 5.90 21.85 -9.86
C ASN A 266 4.97 23.08 -9.83
N TRP A 267 4.12 23.24 -10.83
CA TRP A 267 3.07 24.24 -10.85
C TRP A 267 1.96 23.87 -9.85
N LEU A 268 1.54 22.59 -9.83
CA LEU A 268 0.52 22.09 -8.90
C LEU A 268 0.95 22.12 -7.42
N SER A 269 2.25 22.14 -7.14
CA SER A 269 2.80 22.29 -5.78
C SER A 269 2.93 23.74 -5.31
N LYS A 270 2.31 24.71 -6.01
CA LYS A 270 2.33 26.13 -5.64
C LYS A 270 0.90 26.65 -5.49
N PRO A 271 0.68 27.67 -4.64
CA PRO A 271 -0.61 28.34 -4.56
C PRO A 271 -1.05 28.87 -5.93
N LEU A 272 -2.35 28.74 -6.21
CA LEU A 272 -2.91 29.30 -7.44
C LEU A 272 -2.78 30.82 -7.41
N GLN A 273 -2.35 31.38 -8.54
CA GLN A 273 -2.29 32.82 -8.72
C GLN A 273 -3.71 33.38 -8.81
N GLN A 274 -3.92 34.60 -8.32
CA GLN A 274 -5.23 35.23 -8.43
C GLN A 274 -5.49 35.61 -9.89
N VAL A 275 -6.59 35.08 -10.44
CA VAL A 275 -7.06 35.37 -11.80
C VAL A 275 -8.47 35.93 -11.69
N GLU A 276 -8.73 37.05 -12.35
CA GLU A 276 -10.04 37.70 -12.32
C GLU A 276 -11.13 36.74 -12.82
N GLY A 277 -12.21 36.63 -12.05
CA GLY A 277 -13.35 35.76 -12.36
C GLY A 277 -13.16 34.27 -12.02
N LEU A 278 -11.99 33.84 -11.53
CA LEU A 278 -11.78 32.45 -11.10
C LEU A 278 -11.78 32.30 -9.57
N PRO A 279 -12.40 31.22 -9.04
CA PRO A 279 -12.29 30.89 -7.62
C PRO A 279 -10.84 30.54 -7.26
N ASN A 280 -10.48 30.71 -5.99
CA ASN A 280 -9.16 30.33 -5.47
C ASN A 280 -9.27 29.11 -4.53
N LEU A 281 -8.16 28.40 -4.31
CA LEU A 281 -8.06 27.31 -3.35
C LEU A 281 -7.37 27.75 -2.07
N LYS A 282 -7.81 27.22 -0.93
CA LYS A 282 -7.15 27.43 0.37
C LYS A 282 -5.88 26.58 0.53
N SER A 283 -5.86 25.42 -0.11
CA SER A 283 -4.74 24.46 -0.07
C SER A 283 -4.03 24.42 -1.42
N LEU A 284 -2.87 23.76 -1.48
CA LEU A 284 -2.15 23.57 -2.74
C LEU A 284 -2.98 22.68 -3.69
N PRO A 285 -2.96 22.95 -5.02
CA PRO A 285 -3.65 22.12 -6.00
C PRO A 285 -3.34 20.63 -5.88
N CYS A 286 -2.06 20.28 -5.66
CA CYS A 286 -1.64 18.88 -5.55
C CYS A 286 -2.28 18.13 -4.37
N ASP A 287 -2.73 18.82 -3.33
CA ASP A 287 -3.35 18.22 -2.14
C ASP A 287 -4.86 18.00 -2.32
N CYS A 288 -5.45 18.55 -3.38
CA CYS A 288 -6.88 18.51 -3.64
C CYS A 288 -7.24 17.73 -4.92
N MET A 289 -6.32 16.93 -5.44
CA MET A 289 -6.49 16.20 -6.71
C MET A 289 -7.51 15.04 -6.63
N ASP A 290 -7.99 14.71 -5.44
CA ASP A 290 -9.07 13.73 -5.19
C ASP A 290 -10.41 14.40 -4.81
N ASP A 291 -10.49 15.75 -4.83
CA ASP A 291 -11.71 16.53 -4.61
C ASP A 291 -12.30 17.06 -5.93
N GLU A 292 -13.57 16.77 -6.18
CA GLU A 292 -14.21 17.05 -7.47
C GLU A 292 -14.34 18.55 -7.78
N VAL A 293 -14.65 19.35 -6.77
CA VAL A 293 -14.88 20.80 -6.90
C VAL A 293 -13.54 21.52 -7.04
N ALA A 294 -12.54 21.09 -6.28
CA ALA A 294 -11.19 21.61 -6.39
C ALA A 294 -10.59 21.28 -7.76
N LEU A 295 -10.80 20.06 -8.30
CA LEU A 295 -10.33 19.70 -9.64
C LEU A 295 -10.86 20.61 -10.74
N GLU A 296 -12.15 20.98 -10.68
CA GLU A 296 -12.73 21.94 -11.63
C GLU A 296 -12.01 23.30 -11.54
N THR A 297 -11.78 23.78 -10.32
CA THR A 297 -11.04 25.03 -10.08
C THR A 297 -9.62 24.94 -10.64
N ILE A 298 -8.90 23.85 -10.36
CA ILE A 298 -7.53 23.62 -10.84
C ILE A 298 -7.51 23.59 -12.37
N ARG A 299 -8.49 22.93 -13.01
CA ARG A 299 -8.60 22.88 -14.47
C ARG A 299 -8.77 24.26 -15.08
N GLN A 300 -9.65 25.10 -14.52
CA GLN A 300 -9.86 26.47 -15.01
C GLN A 300 -8.59 27.31 -14.91
N HIS A 301 -7.86 27.20 -13.80
CA HIS A 301 -6.56 27.86 -13.64
C HIS A 301 -5.50 27.32 -14.60
N ALA A 302 -5.45 26.01 -14.83
CA ALA A 302 -4.54 25.40 -15.81
C ALA A 302 -4.81 25.92 -17.23
N ILE A 303 -6.08 26.04 -17.63
CA ILE A 303 -6.49 26.60 -18.93
C ILE A 303 -6.07 28.08 -19.04
N ALA A 304 -6.34 28.88 -18.01
CA ALA A 304 -5.96 30.30 -18.00
C ALA A 304 -4.44 30.48 -18.10
N TYR A 305 -3.69 29.68 -17.33
CA TYR A 305 -2.23 29.67 -17.37
C TYR A 305 -1.69 29.26 -18.74
N ALA A 306 -2.29 28.24 -19.37
CA ALA A 306 -1.91 27.79 -20.71
C ALA A 306 -2.17 28.86 -21.77
N LYS A 307 -3.31 29.56 -21.72
CA LYS A 307 -3.60 30.69 -22.62
C LYS A 307 -2.58 31.81 -22.48
N PHE A 308 -2.26 32.20 -21.24
CA PHE A 308 -1.25 33.23 -20.96
C PHE A 308 0.12 32.83 -21.50
N LYS A 309 0.56 31.59 -21.27
CA LYS A 309 1.86 31.10 -21.77
C LYS A 309 1.94 31.04 -23.28
N LYS A 310 0.85 30.67 -23.96
CA LYS A 310 0.78 30.60 -25.43
C LYS A 310 0.67 31.98 -26.10
N SER A 311 0.34 33.04 -25.35
CA SER A 311 0.32 34.41 -25.85
C SER A 311 1.65 35.18 -25.71
N LEU A 312 2.63 34.60 -24.98
CA LEU A 312 3.98 35.14 -24.83
C LEU A 312 4.87 34.68 -25.99
#